data_AF-A0A6N1CV70-F1
#
_entry.id   AF-A0A6N1CV70-F1
#
_cell.length_a   1.000
_cell.length_b   1.000
_cell.length_c   1.000
_cell.angle_alpha   90.00
_cell.angle_beta   90.00
_cell.angle_gamma   90.00
#
_symmetry.space_group_name_H-M   'P 1'
#
loop_
_entity.id
_entity.type
_entity.pdbx_description
1 polymer ?
#
loop_
_entity_poly.entity_id
_entity_poly.type
_entity_poly.pdbx_seq_one_letter_code
_entity_poly.pdbx_strand_id
1 'polypeptide(L)'
;MEDLNLHGWLPIRLWQEAAQWQVDWCWFGDTRLLQPFFGDAVDDALRLPFNQAFRRQTSLDVLSQWRQQSPGLAPSAFIFHASRCGSTLISQMLAQLDDHIVISEPPPLDTLLRSDLPPAERCVALKGLMSAYGQRRRGMEQRLVVKLDAWNIGELPLLRECFPDTPWLFVYRDPLEIAVSHLRRPGMHMVPGMIGASVLDDGAPFSGQEDFIARRLGRLLQVGLGHCHEFTGLAVNYAELPDAMAGRLAVFFGLNDAQRKQVFAMAGQHAKQPGQAFVRDSAGKRREASALLREQVMRWAQGPYEALKSLTT
;
A
#
# COMPACT_ATOMS: atom_id res chain seq x y z
N MET A 1 15.26 -34.27 2.00
CA MET A 1 14.90 -33.06 1.24
C MET A 1 15.95 -32.03 1.59
N GLU A 2 16.65 -31.46 0.61
CA GLU A 2 17.47 -30.29 0.86
C GLU A 2 16.58 -29.20 1.48
N ASP A 3 17.03 -28.57 2.56
CA ASP A 3 16.31 -27.46 3.17
C ASP A 3 16.21 -26.33 2.15
N LEU A 4 14.99 -26.01 1.73
CA LEU A 4 14.72 -24.97 0.75
C LEU A 4 15.09 -23.59 1.32
N ASN A 5 16.30 -23.13 1.02
CA ASN A 5 16.79 -21.82 1.47
C ASN A 5 16.23 -20.71 0.57
N LEU A 6 15.29 -19.90 1.07
CA LEU A 6 14.67 -18.78 0.35
C LEU A 6 15.29 -17.41 0.70
N HIS A 7 16.47 -17.38 1.33
CA HIS A 7 17.17 -16.13 1.60
C HIS A 7 17.42 -15.34 0.31
N GLY A 8 16.99 -14.08 0.28
CA GLY A 8 17.13 -13.22 -0.89
C GLY A 8 16.05 -13.42 -1.96
N TRP A 9 15.12 -14.37 -1.77
CA TRP A 9 13.96 -14.58 -2.63
C TRP A 9 12.73 -13.92 -2.02
N LEU A 10 11.97 -13.18 -2.83
CA LEU A 10 10.70 -12.57 -2.41
C LEU A 10 9.54 -13.17 -3.20
N PRO A 11 8.37 -13.40 -2.57
CA PRO A 11 7.15 -13.76 -3.28
C PRO A 11 6.74 -12.62 -4.20
N ILE A 12 6.47 -12.94 -5.47
CA ILE A 12 6.08 -11.94 -6.48
C ILE A 12 4.67 -12.17 -7.04
N ARG A 13 4.14 -13.38 -6.89
CA ARG A 13 2.80 -13.73 -7.35
C ARG A 13 2.25 -14.91 -6.55
N LEU A 14 0.95 -14.89 -6.28
CA LEU A 14 0.18 -16.06 -5.86
C LEU A 14 -0.96 -16.33 -6.83
N TRP A 15 -1.27 -17.59 -7.03
CA TRP A 15 -2.43 -18.04 -7.80
C TRP A 15 -2.89 -19.39 -7.31
N GLN A 16 -4.09 -19.77 -7.69
CA GLN A 16 -4.63 -21.10 -7.46
C GLN A 16 -4.52 -21.92 -8.76
N GLU A 17 -4.00 -23.13 -8.65
CA GLU A 17 -3.90 -24.10 -9.74
C GLU A 17 -4.36 -25.46 -9.22
N ALA A 18 -5.33 -26.09 -9.90
CA ALA A 18 -5.94 -27.35 -9.46
C ALA A 18 -6.38 -27.36 -7.98
N ALA A 19 -7.03 -26.26 -7.54
CA ALA A 19 -7.45 -26.00 -6.16
C ALA A 19 -6.33 -25.84 -5.12
N GLN A 20 -5.05 -25.81 -5.53
CA GLN A 20 -3.91 -25.58 -4.65
C GLN A 20 -3.31 -24.20 -4.85
N TRP A 21 -2.96 -23.54 -3.75
CA TRP A 21 -2.30 -22.25 -3.78
C TRP A 21 -0.80 -22.38 -4.04
N GLN A 22 -0.33 -21.64 -5.05
CA GLN A 22 1.06 -21.58 -5.48
C GLN A 22 1.67 -20.21 -5.19
N VAL A 23 2.98 -20.19 -4.96
CA VAL A 23 3.78 -18.99 -4.74
C VAL A 23 4.93 -18.97 -5.75
N ASP A 24 5.02 -17.90 -6.54
CA ASP A 24 6.14 -17.63 -7.44
C ASP A 24 7.12 -16.69 -6.74
N TRP A 25 8.38 -17.06 -6.74
CA TRP A 25 9.45 -16.36 -6.07
C TRP A 25 10.47 -15.83 -7.08
N CYS A 26 10.94 -14.61 -6.83
CA CYS A 26 11.99 -13.98 -7.60
C CYS A 26 13.18 -13.67 -6.68
N TRP A 27 14.40 -13.88 -7.17
CA TRP A 27 15.61 -13.57 -6.43
C TRP A 27 15.94 -12.09 -6.57
N PHE A 28 16.00 -11.39 -5.43
CA PHE A 28 16.43 -10.01 -5.31
C PHE A 28 17.84 -9.89 -4.73
N GLY A 29 18.36 -10.95 -4.10
CA GLY A 29 19.65 -10.91 -3.38
C GLY A 29 19.67 -9.78 -2.36
N ASP A 30 20.67 -8.91 -2.47
CA ASP A 30 20.84 -7.74 -1.59
C ASP A 30 20.25 -6.45 -2.19
N THR A 31 19.55 -6.56 -3.32
CA THR A 31 18.98 -5.41 -4.03
C THR A 31 17.90 -4.74 -3.19
N ARG A 32 18.06 -3.44 -2.97
CA ARG A 32 17.08 -2.61 -2.26
C ARG A 32 15.82 -2.41 -3.09
N LEU A 33 14.70 -2.29 -2.40
CA LEU A 33 13.42 -1.95 -3.01
C LEU A 33 13.24 -0.43 -2.93
N LEU A 34 13.64 0.26 -4.00
CA LEU A 34 13.62 1.72 -4.08
C LEU A 34 12.52 2.24 -5.00
N GLN A 35 11.92 1.37 -5.80
CA GLN A 35 10.89 1.72 -6.76
C GLN A 35 9.59 2.18 -6.05
N PRO A 36 8.78 3.06 -6.68
CA PRO A 36 7.52 3.55 -6.11
C PRO A 36 6.49 2.45 -5.81
N PHE A 37 6.53 1.36 -6.57
CA PHE A 37 5.66 0.19 -6.43
C PHE A 37 6.50 -1.09 -6.44
N PHE A 38 6.05 -2.11 -5.72
CA PHE A 38 6.72 -3.40 -5.67
C PHE A 38 6.73 -4.09 -7.04
N GLY A 39 5.65 -3.95 -7.82
CA GLY A 39 5.59 -4.45 -9.20
C GLY A 39 6.73 -3.94 -10.08
N ASP A 40 7.10 -2.66 -9.98
CA ASP A 40 8.23 -2.09 -10.72
C ASP A 40 9.57 -2.76 -10.33
N ALA A 41 9.76 -3.03 -9.04
CA ALA A 41 10.94 -3.73 -8.54
C ALA A 41 10.98 -5.19 -9.02
N VAL A 42 9.83 -5.84 -9.10
CA VAL A 42 9.67 -7.19 -9.67
C VAL A 42 10.02 -7.19 -11.15
N ASP A 43 9.52 -6.22 -11.92
CA ASP A 43 9.82 -6.11 -13.36
C ASP A 43 11.32 -5.93 -13.59
N ASP A 44 11.99 -5.10 -12.79
CA ASP A 44 13.44 -4.93 -12.85
C ASP A 44 14.18 -6.24 -12.50
N ALA A 45 13.77 -6.93 -11.43
CA ALA A 45 14.38 -8.18 -10.99
C ALA A 45 14.20 -9.31 -12.01
N LEU A 46 13.02 -9.43 -12.64
CA LEU A 46 12.74 -10.44 -13.66
C LEU A 46 13.54 -10.26 -14.95
N ARG A 47 14.09 -9.06 -15.21
CA ARG A 47 15.00 -8.83 -16.34
C ARG A 47 16.40 -9.39 -16.11
N LEU A 48 16.77 -9.77 -14.88
CA LEU A 48 18.08 -10.36 -14.59
C LEU A 48 18.19 -11.77 -15.19
N PRO A 49 19.32 -12.13 -15.84
CA PRO A 49 19.52 -13.46 -16.42
C PRO A 49 19.31 -14.59 -15.41
N PHE A 50 19.70 -14.37 -14.14
CA PHE A 50 19.49 -15.32 -13.07
C PHE A 50 18.00 -15.67 -12.87
N ASN A 51 17.12 -14.67 -12.83
CA ASN A 51 15.68 -14.89 -12.64
C ASN A 51 14.97 -15.45 -13.88
N GLN A 52 15.58 -15.32 -15.05
CA GLN A 52 15.08 -15.95 -16.28
C GLN A 52 15.42 -17.45 -16.31
N ALA A 53 16.61 -17.82 -15.82
CA ALA A 53 17.06 -19.22 -15.78
C ALA A 53 16.56 -19.97 -14.53
N PHE A 54 16.42 -19.27 -13.40
CA PHE A 54 16.12 -19.83 -12.09
C PHE A 54 14.90 -19.13 -11.49
N ARG A 55 13.72 -19.73 -11.68
CA ARG A 55 12.53 -19.40 -10.90
C ARG A 55 12.27 -20.45 -9.84
N ARG A 56 11.61 -20.04 -8.76
CA ARG A 56 11.14 -20.97 -7.74
C ARG A 56 9.64 -20.85 -7.60
N GLN A 57 8.98 -21.99 -7.68
CA GLN A 57 7.57 -22.13 -7.40
C GLN A 57 7.41 -23.10 -6.25
N THR A 58 6.56 -22.72 -5.29
CA THR A 58 6.33 -23.51 -4.08
C THR A 58 4.85 -23.54 -3.78
N SER A 59 4.42 -24.52 -3.00
CA SER A 59 3.12 -24.47 -2.34
C SER A 59 3.06 -23.33 -1.31
N LEU A 60 1.85 -22.94 -0.93
CA LEU A 60 1.60 -21.85 0.02
C LEU A 60 2.18 -22.11 1.42
N ASP A 61 2.18 -23.36 1.89
CA ASP A 61 2.67 -23.75 3.21
C ASP A 61 4.17 -23.47 3.41
N VAL A 62 4.93 -23.37 2.32
CA VAL A 62 6.34 -22.99 2.34
C VAL A 62 6.55 -21.59 2.93
N LEU A 63 5.58 -20.66 2.80
CA LEU A 63 5.67 -19.35 3.47
C LEU A 63 5.75 -19.51 5.00
N SER A 64 4.99 -20.45 5.57
CA SER A 64 5.01 -20.73 7.01
C SER A 64 6.27 -21.48 7.42
N GLN A 65 6.70 -22.47 6.63
CA GLN A 65 7.94 -23.21 6.90
C GLN A 65 9.16 -22.27 6.86
N TRP A 66 9.24 -21.41 5.85
CA TRP A 66 10.31 -20.44 5.73
C TRP A 66 10.32 -19.46 6.90
N ARG A 67 9.16 -18.97 7.33
CA ARG A 67 9.05 -18.13 8.53
C ARG A 67 9.58 -18.81 9.80
N GLN A 68 9.40 -20.12 9.95
CA GLN A 68 9.91 -20.88 11.10
C GLN A 68 11.43 -21.03 11.04
N GLN A 69 11.99 -21.25 9.86
CA GLN A 69 13.43 -21.42 9.64
C GLN A 69 14.20 -20.09 9.69
N SER A 70 13.65 -19.05 9.06
CA SER A 70 14.26 -17.72 8.93
C SER A 70 13.18 -16.64 9.17
N PRO A 71 12.88 -16.33 10.44
CA PRO A 71 11.88 -15.33 10.77
C PRO A 71 12.35 -13.93 10.32
N GLY A 72 11.54 -13.30 9.46
CA GLY A 72 11.73 -11.92 9.06
C GLY A 72 11.21 -10.92 10.09
N LEU A 73 11.42 -9.64 9.80
CA LEU A 73 10.84 -8.53 10.54
C LEU A 73 9.30 -8.61 10.51
N ALA A 74 8.68 -8.40 11.67
CA ALA A 74 7.25 -8.11 11.72
C ALA A 74 6.97 -6.74 11.09
N PRO A 75 5.78 -6.53 10.49
CA PRO A 75 5.44 -5.22 9.94
C PRO A 75 5.40 -4.18 11.07
N SER A 76 6.20 -3.14 10.93
CA SER A 76 6.29 -2.02 11.87
C SER A 76 5.28 -0.92 11.57
N ALA A 77 4.72 -0.87 10.35
CA ALA A 77 3.60 0.00 10.02
C ALA A 77 2.85 -0.45 8.76
N PHE A 78 1.54 -0.22 8.74
CA PHE A 78 0.72 -0.28 7.52
C PHE A 78 0.32 1.12 7.04
N ILE A 79 0.46 1.38 5.73
CA ILE A 79 0.02 2.61 5.09
C ILE A 79 -1.18 2.31 4.19
N PHE A 80 -2.37 2.70 4.66
CA PHE A 80 -3.58 2.74 3.84
C PHE A 80 -3.79 4.15 3.28
N HIS A 81 -4.61 4.26 2.24
CA HIS A 81 -4.79 5.54 1.59
C HIS A 81 -6.03 5.66 0.69
N ALA A 82 -6.47 6.91 0.52
CA ALA A 82 -7.56 7.30 -0.37
C ALA A 82 -7.20 7.37 -1.87
N SER A 83 -6.02 6.86 -2.28
CA SER A 83 -5.44 6.99 -3.63
C SER A 83 -5.07 8.44 -4.00
N ARG A 84 -4.00 8.62 -4.80
CA ARG A 84 -3.54 9.94 -5.31
C ARG A 84 -3.36 11.03 -4.22
N CYS A 85 -3.08 10.62 -2.99
CA CYS A 85 -3.07 11.48 -1.80
C CYS A 85 -1.69 11.59 -1.12
N GLY A 86 -0.61 11.20 -1.80
CA GLY A 86 0.75 11.33 -1.26
C GLY A 86 1.27 10.11 -0.47
N SER A 87 0.53 9.00 -0.40
CA SER A 87 1.04 7.76 0.21
C SER A 87 2.36 7.27 -0.40
N THR A 88 2.52 7.37 -1.73
CA THR A 88 3.79 7.06 -2.40
C THR A 88 4.93 7.98 -1.98
N LEU A 89 4.68 9.25 -1.65
CA LEU A 89 5.73 10.16 -1.13
C LEU A 89 6.27 9.65 0.19
N ILE A 90 5.38 9.27 1.12
CA ILE A 90 5.78 8.69 2.41
C ILE A 90 6.63 7.43 2.20
N SER A 91 6.13 6.47 1.40
CA SER A 91 6.85 5.22 1.12
C SER A 91 8.22 5.47 0.49
N GLN A 92 8.34 6.41 -0.43
CA GLN A 92 9.61 6.72 -1.10
C GLN A 92 10.60 7.42 -0.17
N MET A 93 10.13 8.33 0.70
CA MET A 93 10.99 8.93 1.72
C MET A 93 11.55 7.86 2.67
N LEU A 94 10.71 6.90 3.10
CA LEU A 94 11.14 5.80 3.97
C LEU A 94 12.08 4.81 3.26
N ALA A 95 11.86 4.52 1.96
CA ALA A 95 12.68 3.58 1.19
C ALA A 95 14.15 4.02 1.05
N GLN A 96 14.42 5.33 1.18
CA GLN A 96 15.79 5.87 1.17
C GLN A 96 16.59 5.50 2.43
N LEU A 97 15.93 5.16 3.53
CA LEU A 97 16.59 4.76 4.76
C LEU A 97 17.14 3.33 4.64
N ASP A 98 18.40 3.14 5.01
CA ASP A 98 19.07 1.85 4.81
C ASP A 98 18.54 0.74 5.71
N ASP A 99 17.95 1.08 6.86
CA ASP A 99 17.38 0.16 7.84
C ASP A 99 15.89 -0.13 7.62
N HIS A 100 15.27 0.44 6.58
CA HIS A 100 13.85 0.22 6.27
C HIS A 100 13.68 -0.66 5.03
N ILE A 101 12.82 -1.67 5.15
CA ILE A 101 12.21 -2.37 4.03
C ILE A 101 10.86 -1.72 3.79
N VAL A 102 10.63 -1.18 2.60
CA VAL A 102 9.34 -0.61 2.20
C VAL A 102 8.77 -1.43 1.06
N ILE A 103 7.65 -2.12 1.31
CA ILE A 103 6.91 -2.84 0.28
C ILE A 103 5.66 -2.03 -0.08
N SER A 104 5.53 -1.64 -1.34
CA SER A 104 4.42 -0.79 -1.79
C SER A 104 3.52 -1.52 -2.78
N GLU A 105 2.25 -1.70 -2.41
CA GLU A 105 1.19 -2.32 -3.22
C GLU A 105 1.62 -3.69 -3.79
N PRO A 106 2.08 -4.66 -2.96
CA PRO A 106 2.54 -5.95 -3.47
C PRO A 106 1.34 -6.82 -3.89
N PRO A 107 1.22 -7.25 -5.16
CA PRO A 107 0.10 -8.07 -5.62
C PRO A 107 -0.14 -9.35 -4.79
N PRO A 108 0.91 -10.08 -4.33
CA PRO A 108 0.75 -11.19 -3.38
C PRO A 108 -0.10 -10.90 -2.14
N LEU A 109 0.03 -9.70 -1.57
CA LEU A 109 -0.71 -9.32 -0.37
C LEU A 109 -2.18 -9.13 -0.70
N ASP A 110 -2.47 -8.37 -1.75
CA ASP A 110 -3.83 -8.14 -2.22
C ASP A 110 -4.54 -9.47 -2.55
N THR A 111 -3.85 -10.38 -3.25
CA THR A 111 -4.36 -11.72 -3.54
C THR A 111 -4.70 -12.51 -2.28
N LEU A 112 -3.81 -12.51 -1.26
CA LEU A 112 -4.08 -13.24 -0.02
C LEU A 112 -5.21 -12.62 0.79
N LEU A 113 -5.25 -11.28 0.89
CA LEU A 113 -6.30 -10.58 1.64
C LEU A 113 -7.69 -10.89 1.08
N ARG A 114 -7.81 -10.91 -0.25
CA ARG A 114 -9.08 -11.13 -0.96
C ARG A 114 -9.32 -12.59 -1.38
N SER A 115 -8.53 -13.53 -0.85
CA SER A 115 -8.67 -14.95 -1.14
C SER A 115 -9.85 -15.57 -0.39
N ASP A 116 -10.31 -16.71 -0.90
CA ASP A 116 -11.34 -17.59 -0.32
C ASP A 116 -10.78 -18.58 0.71
N LEU A 117 -9.50 -18.45 1.08
CA LEU A 117 -8.87 -19.27 2.11
C LEU A 117 -9.64 -19.16 3.44
N PRO A 118 -9.76 -20.26 4.20
CA PRO A 118 -10.30 -20.21 5.55
C PRO A 118 -9.57 -19.16 6.40
N PRO A 119 -10.26 -18.39 7.26
CA PRO A 119 -9.66 -17.25 7.97
C PRO A 119 -8.35 -17.58 8.72
N ALA A 120 -8.30 -18.74 9.38
CA ALA A 120 -7.10 -19.19 10.09
C ALA A 120 -5.91 -19.45 9.15
N GLU A 121 -6.15 -20.14 8.04
CA GLU A 121 -5.13 -20.43 7.01
C GLU A 121 -4.65 -19.16 6.33
N ARG A 122 -5.59 -18.26 5.99
CA ARG A 122 -5.28 -16.95 5.43
C ARG A 122 -4.39 -16.14 6.36
N CYS A 123 -4.66 -16.16 7.67
CA CYS A 123 -3.83 -15.46 8.64
C CYS A 123 -2.42 -16.04 8.77
N VAL A 124 -2.29 -17.38 8.71
CA VAL A 124 -0.99 -18.05 8.66
C VAL A 124 -0.21 -17.65 7.40
N ALA A 125 -0.87 -17.67 6.25
CA ALA A 125 -0.29 -17.27 4.97
C ALA A 125 0.15 -15.80 4.97
N LEU A 126 -0.67 -14.88 5.48
CA LEU A 126 -0.33 -13.46 5.61
C LEU A 126 0.90 -13.24 6.51
N LYS A 127 0.99 -13.94 7.64
CA LYS A 127 2.17 -13.89 8.52
C LYS A 127 3.43 -14.44 7.84
N GLY A 128 3.29 -15.52 7.07
CA GLY A 128 4.37 -16.08 6.26
C GLY A 128 4.83 -15.10 5.16
N LEU A 129 3.89 -14.49 4.44
CA LEU A 129 4.18 -13.47 3.42
C LEU A 129 4.89 -12.24 4.01
N MET A 130 4.40 -11.70 5.13
CA MET A 130 5.05 -10.58 5.81
C MET A 130 6.46 -10.95 6.28
N SER A 131 6.66 -12.15 6.82
CA SER A 131 7.99 -12.64 7.19
C SER A 131 8.92 -12.73 5.99
N ALA A 132 8.43 -13.22 4.84
CA ALA A 132 9.21 -13.29 3.61
C ALA A 132 9.59 -11.89 3.10
N TYR A 133 8.71 -10.91 3.21
CA TYR A 133 9.03 -9.52 2.88
C TYR A 133 9.95 -8.85 3.90
N GLY A 134 9.87 -9.23 5.17
CA GLY A 134 10.69 -8.70 6.26
C GLY A 134 12.10 -9.32 6.36
N GLN A 135 12.54 -10.10 5.36
CA GLN A 135 13.87 -10.70 5.37
C GLN A 135 14.97 -9.63 5.48
N ARG A 136 15.90 -9.81 6.43
CA ARG A 136 17.09 -8.97 6.60
C ARG A 136 18.18 -9.34 5.59
N ARG A 137 17.91 -9.07 4.31
CA ARG A 137 18.78 -9.50 3.20
C ARG A 137 20.19 -8.89 3.28
N ARG A 138 20.32 -7.66 3.80
CA ARG A 138 21.62 -6.98 3.99
C ARG A 138 22.10 -6.97 5.44
N GLY A 139 21.33 -7.54 6.37
CA GLY A 139 21.65 -7.61 7.80
C GLY A 139 21.43 -6.32 8.60
N MET A 140 21.23 -5.18 7.95
CA MET A 140 21.04 -3.88 8.61
C MET A 140 19.57 -3.48 8.79
N GLU A 141 18.65 -4.18 8.12
CA GLU A 141 17.23 -3.86 8.17
C GLU A 141 16.63 -4.05 9.58
N GLN A 142 15.88 -3.06 10.03
CA GLN A 142 15.24 -3.02 11.35
C GLN A 142 13.72 -2.83 11.26
N ARG A 143 13.19 -2.32 10.15
CA ARG A 143 11.77 -1.98 10.00
C ARG A 143 11.19 -2.49 8.70
N LEU A 144 9.95 -2.99 8.76
CA LEU A 144 9.16 -3.37 7.59
C LEU A 144 7.91 -2.49 7.52
N VAL A 145 7.85 -1.61 6.53
CA VAL A 145 6.68 -0.77 6.26
C VAL A 145 5.98 -1.28 5.01
N VAL A 146 4.68 -1.52 5.11
CA VAL A 146 3.88 -2.05 4.01
C VAL A 146 2.79 -1.06 3.65
N LYS A 147 2.84 -0.54 2.43
CA LYS A 147 1.80 0.28 1.84
C LYS A 147 0.89 -0.62 1.02
N LEU A 148 -0.42 -0.53 1.24
CA LEU A 148 -1.41 -1.39 0.59
C LEU A 148 -2.08 -0.69 -0.59
N ASP A 149 -2.72 -1.46 -1.45
CA ASP A 149 -3.61 -0.91 -2.46
C ASP A 149 -4.79 -0.20 -1.80
N ALA A 150 -5.33 0.83 -2.48
CA ALA A 150 -6.37 1.68 -1.91
C ALA A 150 -7.60 0.88 -1.45
N TRP A 151 -8.00 -0.13 -2.22
CA TRP A 151 -9.17 -0.94 -1.92
C TRP A 151 -8.95 -1.95 -0.78
N ASN A 152 -7.70 -2.24 -0.39
CA ASN A 152 -7.42 -3.11 0.74
C ASN A 152 -7.84 -2.51 2.09
N ILE A 153 -8.29 -1.24 2.14
CA ILE A 153 -8.83 -0.67 3.38
C ILE A 153 -9.98 -1.51 3.96
N GLY A 154 -10.76 -2.20 3.12
CA GLY A 154 -11.82 -3.10 3.57
C GLY A 154 -11.31 -4.36 4.29
N GLU A 155 -10.04 -4.69 4.10
CA GLU A 155 -9.40 -5.88 4.65
C GLU A 155 -8.61 -5.58 5.93
N LEU A 156 -8.68 -4.34 6.43
CA LEU A 156 -8.02 -3.96 7.68
C LEU A 156 -8.46 -4.81 8.88
N PRO A 157 -9.75 -5.16 9.09
CA PRO A 157 -10.14 -6.03 10.22
C PRO A 157 -9.33 -7.33 10.27
N LEU A 158 -9.15 -8.00 9.12
CA LEU A 158 -8.32 -9.21 9.02
C LEU A 158 -6.84 -8.92 9.35
N LEU A 159 -6.30 -7.80 8.88
CA LEU A 159 -4.92 -7.42 9.22
C LEU A 159 -4.77 -7.11 10.71
N ARG A 160 -5.79 -6.57 11.38
CA ARG A 160 -5.81 -6.35 12.83
C ARG A 160 -5.86 -7.68 13.60
N GLU A 161 -6.58 -8.68 13.11
CA GLU A 161 -6.56 -10.04 13.68
C GLU A 161 -5.16 -10.67 13.57
N CYS A 162 -4.50 -10.49 12.42
CA CYS A 162 -3.19 -11.10 12.19
C CYS A 162 -2.02 -10.34 12.82
N PHE A 163 -2.12 -9.02 12.90
CA PHE A 163 -1.07 -8.11 13.36
C PHE A 163 -1.66 -7.05 14.31
N PRO A 164 -2.13 -7.47 15.51
CA PRO A 164 -2.85 -6.59 16.43
C PRO A 164 -1.99 -5.44 16.97
N ASP A 165 -0.67 -5.57 16.98
CA ASP A 165 0.21 -4.51 17.51
C ASP A 165 0.79 -3.61 16.42
N THR A 166 0.57 -3.92 15.14
CA THR A 166 1.13 -3.12 14.05
C THR A 166 0.35 -1.82 13.90
N PRO A 167 0.99 -0.66 14.08
CA PRO A 167 0.33 0.63 13.89
C PRO A 167 0.02 0.85 12.41
N TRP A 168 -1.00 1.66 12.14
CA TRP A 168 -1.40 1.95 10.77
C TRP A 168 -1.90 3.39 10.63
N LEU A 169 -1.82 3.90 9.41
CA LEU A 169 -2.31 5.23 9.06
C LEU A 169 -3.15 5.20 7.80
N PHE A 170 -4.03 6.19 7.65
CA PHE A 170 -4.82 6.43 6.46
C PHE A 170 -4.49 7.80 5.87
N VAL A 171 -3.82 7.80 4.71
CA VAL A 171 -3.48 9.03 3.99
C VAL A 171 -4.65 9.46 3.11
N TYR A 172 -5.09 10.70 3.21
CA TYR A 172 -6.19 11.23 2.42
C TYR A 172 -5.89 12.63 1.88
N ARG A 173 -6.64 13.06 0.87
CA ARG A 173 -6.52 14.38 0.22
C ARG A 173 -7.91 14.88 -0.11
N ASP A 174 -8.03 16.17 -0.45
CA ASP A 174 -9.23 16.75 -1.04
C ASP A 174 -9.81 15.81 -2.13
N PRO A 175 -11.06 15.34 -1.98
CA PRO A 175 -11.60 14.31 -2.86
C PRO A 175 -11.78 14.80 -4.29
N LEU A 176 -11.99 16.10 -4.52
CA LEU A 176 -12.10 16.64 -5.87
C LEU A 176 -10.75 16.52 -6.62
N GLU A 177 -9.65 16.75 -5.91
CA GLU A 177 -8.29 16.61 -6.48
C GLU A 177 -7.94 15.14 -6.81
N ILE A 178 -8.41 14.20 -5.99
CA ILE A 178 -8.28 12.76 -6.25
C ILE A 178 -9.14 12.38 -7.47
N ALA A 179 -10.39 12.81 -7.51
CA ALA A 179 -11.33 12.45 -8.57
C ALA A 179 -10.86 12.96 -9.95
N VAL A 180 -10.41 14.21 -10.05
CA VAL A 180 -9.82 14.76 -11.28
C VAL A 180 -8.58 13.95 -11.71
N SER A 181 -7.74 13.53 -10.75
CA SER A 181 -6.60 12.67 -11.08
C SER A 181 -7.02 11.31 -11.68
N HIS A 182 -8.15 10.76 -11.24
CA HIS A 182 -8.68 9.50 -11.75
C HIS A 182 -9.43 9.66 -13.08
N LEU A 183 -10.05 10.80 -13.36
CA LEU A 183 -10.58 11.11 -14.70
C LEU A 183 -9.47 11.18 -15.75
N ARG A 184 -8.34 11.82 -15.42
CA ARG A 184 -7.18 11.88 -16.34
C ARG A 184 -6.54 10.52 -16.57
N ARG A 185 -6.36 9.75 -15.48
CA ARG A 185 -5.75 8.42 -15.53
C ARG A 185 -6.41 7.50 -14.50
N PRO A 186 -7.39 6.70 -14.92
CA PRO A 186 -8.10 5.78 -14.04
C PRO A 186 -7.13 4.84 -13.32
N GLY A 187 -7.35 4.64 -12.03
CA GLY A 187 -6.73 3.52 -11.31
C GLY A 187 -7.61 2.28 -11.47
N MET A 188 -7.09 1.09 -11.24
CA MET A 188 -7.86 -0.15 -11.45
C MET A 188 -9.19 -0.16 -10.67
N HIS A 189 -9.16 0.25 -9.40
CA HIS A 189 -10.36 0.37 -8.57
C HIS A 189 -11.34 1.47 -9.01
N MET A 190 -10.97 2.33 -9.95
CA MET A 190 -11.85 3.37 -10.51
C MET A 190 -12.38 3.00 -11.91
N VAL A 191 -12.13 1.77 -12.36
CA VAL A 191 -12.72 1.21 -13.57
C VAL A 191 -13.72 0.10 -13.16
N PRO A 192 -14.99 0.15 -13.62
CA PRO A 192 -15.99 -0.86 -13.28
C PRO A 192 -15.52 -2.29 -13.60
N GLY A 193 -15.69 -3.20 -12.64
CA GLY A 193 -15.37 -4.63 -12.79
C GLY A 193 -13.88 -5.01 -12.72
N MET A 194 -12.94 -4.06 -12.82
CA MET A 194 -11.51 -4.38 -12.96
C MET A 194 -10.86 -5.04 -11.75
N ILE A 195 -11.36 -4.79 -10.53
CA ILE A 195 -10.83 -5.40 -9.30
C ILE A 195 -11.76 -6.47 -8.71
N GLY A 196 -12.86 -6.82 -9.37
CA GLY A 196 -13.91 -7.65 -8.77
C GLY A 196 -14.64 -6.95 -7.62
N ALA A 197 -15.37 -7.73 -6.82
CA ALA A 197 -16.12 -7.22 -5.68
C ALA A 197 -15.21 -6.72 -4.55
N SER A 198 -15.60 -5.64 -3.90
CA SER A 198 -14.83 -4.97 -2.86
C SER A 198 -15.74 -4.15 -1.93
N VAL A 199 -15.18 -3.68 -0.81
CA VAL A 199 -15.86 -2.75 0.11
C VAL A 199 -16.28 -1.42 -0.54
N LEU A 200 -15.72 -1.11 -1.72
CA LEU A 200 -15.95 0.13 -2.46
C LEU A 200 -17.21 0.09 -3.32
N ASP A 201 -17.84 -1.08 -3.48
CA ASP A 201 -19.03 -1.24 -4.30
C ASP A 201 -20.29 -0.97 -3.45
N ASP A 202 -21.20 -0.14 -3.97
CA ASP A 202 -22.48 0.20 -3.30
C ASP A 202 -23.69 -0.54 -3.91
N GLY A 203 -23.46 -1.35 -4.95
CA GLY A 203 -24.48 -2.12 -5.66
C GLY A 203 -25.50 -1.29 -6.45
N ALA A 204 -25.35 0.04 -6.46
CA ALA A 204 -26.31 0.94 -7.09
C ALA A 204 -25.91 1.25 -8.54
N PRO A 205 -26.88 1.52 -9.43
CA PRO A 205 -26.57 2.00 -10.77
C PRO A 205 -25.90 3.37 -10.70
N PHE A 206 -24.94 3.60 -11.58
CA PHE A 206 -24.25 4.88 -11.77
C PHE A 206 -24.54 5.43 -13.17
N SER A 207 -24.51 6.75 -13.29
CA SER A 207 -24.90 7.50 -14.49
C SER A 207 -23.73 7.82 -15.44
N GLY A 208 -22.50 7.58 -15.00
CA GLY A 208 -21.29 7.82 -15.80
C GLY A 208 -20.01 7.74 -14.97
N GLN A 209 -18.87 8.07 -15.59
CA GLN A 209 -17.55 7.96 -14.97
C GLN A 209 -17.38 8.88 -13.75
N GLU A 210 -17.87 10.12 -13.82
CA GLU A 210 -17.74 11.08 -12.72
C GLU A 210 -18.54 10.64 -11.47
N ASP A 211 -19.77 10.15 -11.67
CA ASP A 211 -20.61 9.57 -10.62
C ASP A 211 -19.95 8.33 -10.01
N PHE A 212 -19.47 7.41 -10.85
CA PHE A 212 -18.77 6.20 -10.39
C PHE A 212 -17.53 6.50 -9.54
N ILE A 213 -16.67 7.41 -10.01
CA ILE A 213 -15.46 7.81 -9.28
C ILE A 213 -15.82 8.48 -7.95
N ALA A 214 -16.78 9.42 -7.96
CA ALA A 214 -17.17 10.14 -6.77
C ALA A 214 -17.77 9.21 -5.71
N ARG A 215 -18.62 8.25 -6.10
CA ARG A 215 -19.20 7.23 -5.21
C ARG A 215 -18.14 6.33 -4.60
N ARG A 216 -17.27 5.73 -5.41
CA ARG A 216 -16.19 4.85 -4.89
C ARG A 216 -15.24 5.62 -4.00
N LEU A 217 -14.91 6.87 -4.33
CA LEU A 217 -14.08 7.72 -3.48
C LEU A 217 -14.78 8.05 -2.14
N GLY A 218 -16.07 8.37 -2.18
CA GLY A 218 -16.88 8.57 -0.99
C GLY A 218 -16.89 7.35 -0.08
N ARG A 219 -17.09 6.16 -0.67
CA ARG A 219 -17.04 4.89 0.04
C ARG A 219 -15.65 4.61 0.63
N LEU A 220 -14.58 4.85 -0.14
CA LEU A 220 -13.20 4.68 0.30
C LEU A 220 -12.88 5.54 1.53
N LEU A 221 -13.29 6.82 1.52
CA LEU A 221 -13.10 7.73 2.66
C LEU A 221 -13.97 7.34 3.85
N GLN A 222 -15.21 6.90 3.61
CA GLN A 222 -16.13 6.47 4.67
C GLN A 222 -15.59 5.24 5.41
N VAL A 223 -15.09 4.24 4.67
CA VAL A 223 -14.50 3.03 5.27
C VAL A 223 -13.23 3.39 6.04
N GLY A 224 -12.36 4.22 5.45
CA GLY A 224 -11.16 4.71 6.13
C GLY A 224 -11.46 5.44 7.44
N LEU A 225 -12.47 6.31 7.44
CA LEU A 225 -12.96 7.01 8.63
C LEU A 225 -13.50 6.05 9.68
N GLY A 226 -14.37 5.11 9.28
CA GLY A 226 -14.95 4.12 10.20
C GLY A 226 -13.87 3.31 10.90
N HIS A 227 -12.86 2.87 10.16
CA HIS A 227 -11.72 2.16 10.72
C HIS A 227 -10.82 3.03 11.60
N CYS A 228 -10.62 4.32 11.29
CA CYS A 228 -9.87 5.20 12.18
C CYS A 228 -10.53 5.28 13.57
N HIS A 229 -11.86 5.30 13.62
CA HIS A 229 -12.62 5.24 14.88
C HIS A 229 -12.54 3.87 15.56
N GLU A 230 -12.77 2.80 14.81
CA GLU A 230 -12.88 1.44 15.35
C GLU A 230 -11.53 0.89 15.84
N PHE A 231 -10.46 1.12 15.08
CA PHE A 231 -9.13 0.53 15.31
C PHE A 231 -8.05 1.54 15.69
N THR A 232 -8.45 2.77 16.09
CA THR A 232 -7.52 3.85 16.49
C THR A 232 -6.42 4.10 15.43
N GLY A 233 -6.85 4.36 14.20
CA GLY A 233 -5.95 4.66 13.09
C GLY A 233 -5.50 6.12 13.05
N LEU A 234 -4.29 6.36 12.53
CA LEU A 234 -3.79 7.72 12.34
C LEU A 234 -4.29 8.29 11.00
N ALA A 235 -5.15 9.30 11.02
CA ALA A 235 -5.52 10.05 9.83
C ALA A 235 -4.39 11.04 9.44
N VAL A 236 -4.04 11.09 8.15
CA VAL A 236 -3.00 12.00 7.63
C VAL A 236 -3.52 12.71 6.39
N ASN A 237 -3.67 14.03 6.49
CA ASN A 237 -4.04 14.84 5.35
C ASN A 237 -2.80 15.12 4.49
N TYR A 238 -2.95 14.99 3.18
CA TYR A 238 -1.92 15.34 2.21
C TYR A 238 -1.36 16.76 2.40
N ALA A 239 -2.19 17.70 2.86
CA ALA A 239 -1.76 19.08 3.14
C ALA A 239 -0.70 19.19 4.24
N GLU A 240 -0.57 18.17 5.11
CA GLU A 240 0.47 18.09 6.12
C GLU A 240 1.80 17.58 5.57
N LEU A 241 1.84 17.05 4.35
CA LEU A 241 3.04 16.52 3.73
C LEU A 241 3.77 17.64 2.95
N PRO A 242 5.11 17.74 3.07
CA PRO A 242 6.02 16.78 3.71
C PRO A 242 6.24 17.00 5.22
N ASP A 243 5.79 18.12 5.78
CA ASP A 243 6.20 18.60 7.11
C ASP A 243 5.89 17.61 8.25
N ALA A 244 4.80 16.86 8.15
CA ALA A 244 4.46 15.81 9.11
C ALA A 244 5.54 14.72 9.23
N MET A 245 6.34 14.48 8.18
CA MET A 245 7.48 13.54 8.19
C MET A 245 8.64 14.01 9.05
N ALA A 246 8.76 15.31 9.34
CA ALA A 246 9.72 15.84 10.30
C ALA A 246 9.19 15.82 11.75
N GLY A 247 7.86 15.79 11.91
CA GLY A 247 7.16 15.84 13.20
C GLY A 247 6.51 14.51 13.59
N ARG A 248 5.18 14.49 13.68
CA ARG A 248 4.40 13.37 14.22
C ARG A 248 4.61 12.03 13.47
N LEU A 249 4.82 12.06 12.15
CA LEU A 249 5.10 10.84 11.40
C LEU A 249 6.50 10.31 11.63
N ALA A 250 7.47 11.17 11.97
CA ALA A 250 8.78 10.70 12.40
C ALA A 250 8.67 9.85 13.68
N VAL A 251 7.82 10.27 14.63
CA VAL A 251 7.55 9.49 15.85
C VAL A 251 6.84 8.18 15.50
N PHE A 252 5.78 8.26 14.68
CA PHE A 252 5.03 7.08 14.23
C PHE A 252 5.91 6.01 13.56
N PHE A 253 6.84 6.43 12.69
CA PHE A 253 7.77 5.52 12.02
C PHE A 253 9.04 5.21 12.82
N GLY A 254 9.19 5.76 14.03
CA GLY A 254 10.36 5.54 14.90
C GLY A 254 11.67 6.15 14.36
N LEU A 255 11.59 7.21 13.57
CA LEU A 255 12.76 7.84 12.96
C LEU A 255 13.61 8.57 14.00
N ASN A 256 14.92 8.32 13.98
CA ASN A 256 15.91 9.10 14.73
C ASN A 256 16.21 10.45 14.06
N ASP A 257 16.97 11.33 14.71
CA ASP A 257 17.23 12.69 14.21
C ASP A 257 17.97 12.72 12.86
N ALA A 258 18.88 11.77 12.60
CA ALA A 258 19.57 11.68 11.33
C ALA A 258 18.62 11.25 10.21
N GLN A 259 17.79 10.23 10.47
CA GLN A 259 16.76 9.75 9.54
C GLN A 259 15.74 10.85 9.24
N ARG A 260 15.29 11.61 10.25
CA ARG A 260 14.38 12.75 10.09
C ARG A 260 14.92 13.78 9.10
N LYS A 261 16.20 14.16 9.24
CA LYS A 261 16.86 15.08 8.32
C LYS A 261 16.95 14.50 6.91
N GLN A 262 17.32 13.23 6.79
CA GLN A 262 17.45 12.54 5.51
C GLN A 262 16.11 12.44 4.76
N VAL A 263 15.04 11.99 5.43
CA VAL A 263 13.73 11.88 4.78
C VAL A 263 13.22 13.26 4.36
N PHE A 264 13.38 14.28 5.20
CA PHE A 264 12.89 15.62 4.91
C PHE A 264 13.59 16.26 3.70
N ALA A 265 14.90 16.03 3.53
CA ALA A 265 15.64 16.50 2.36
C ALA A 265 15.09 15.96 1.02
N MET A 266 14.38 14.83 1.04
CA MET A 266 13.80 14.19 -0.16
C MET A 266 12.42 14.73 -0.54
N ALA A 267 11.82 15.57 0.30
CA ALA A 267 10.46 16.09 0.08
C ALA A 267 10.27 16.91 -1.20
N GLY A 268 11.34 17.46 -1.77
CA GLY A 268 11.29 18.26 -3.01
C GLY A 268 11.20 17.44 -4.31
N GLN A 269 11.33 16.11 -4.23
CA GLN A 269 11.36 15.24 -5.41
C GLN A 269 10.00 14.63 -5.73
N HIS A 270 9.76 14.34 -7.00
CA HIS A 270 8.52 13.73 -7.48
C HIS A 270 8.45 12.24 -7.11
N ALA A 271 7.56 11.87 -6.19
CA ALA A 271 7.50 10.53 -5.61
C ALA A 271 7.26 9.36 -6.58
N LYS A 272 6.69 9.60 -7.77
CA LYS A 272 6.44 8.53 -8.77
C LYS A 272 7.44 8.53 -9.92
N GLN A 273 8.31 9.55 -9.98
CA GLN A 273 9.31 9.73 -11.03
C GLN A 273 10.57 10.30 -10.34
N PRO A 274 11.37 9.44 -9.68
CA PRO A 274 12.57 9.87 -8.98
C PRO A 274 13.47 10.71 -9.92
N GLY A 275 14.00 11.82 -9.39
CA GLY A 275 14.83 12.75 -10.17
C GLY A 275 14.08 13.91 -10.85
N GLN A 276 12.74 13.93 -10.86
CA GLN A 276 11.97 15.12 -11.26
C GLN A 276 11.59 15.98 -10.07
N ALA A 277 11.49 17.30 -10.26
CA ALA A 277 11.01 18.22 -9.24
C ALA A 277 9.51 18.00 -8.98
N PHE A 278 9.09 18.03 -7.72
CA PHE A 278 7.68 17.98 -7.37
C PHE A 278 6.98 19.31 -7.75
N VAL A 279 5.84 19.23 -8.45
CA VAL A 279 5.01 20.39 -8.81
C VAL A 279 3.66 20.28 -8.09
N ARG A 280 3.32 21.31 -7.31
CA ARG A 280 1.99 21.41 -6.68
C ARG A 280 0.92 21.57 -7.76
N ASP A 281 -0.01 20.62 -7.85
CA ASP A 281 -1.03 20.55 -8.90
C ASP A 281 -2.47 20.85 -8.42
N SER A 282 -2.65 21.14 -7.12
CA SER A 282 -3.97 21.33 -6.49
C SER A 282 -4.85 22.37 -7.19
N ALA A 283 -4.32 23.57 -7.45
CA ALA A 283 -5.11 24.65 -8.06
C ALA A 283 -5.51 24.35 -9.51
N GLY A 284 -4.65 23.65 -10.28
CA GLY A 284 -4.96 23.22 -11.64
C GLY A 284 -6.09 22.19 -11.66
N LYS A 285 -5.99 21.17 -10.80
CA LYS A 285 -7.01 20.12 -10.68
C LYS A 285 -8.39 20.68 -10.33
N ARG A 286 -8.49 21.60 -9.37
CA ARG A 286 -9.79 22.19 -8.97
C ARG A 286 -10.46 22.96 -10.12
N ARG A 287 -9.68 23.64 -10.96
CA ARG A 287 -10.21 24.40 -12.11
C ARG A 287 -10.77 23.49 -13.20
N GLU A 288 -10.17 22.33 -13.42
CA GLU A 288 -10.58 21.37 -14.43
C GLU A 288 -11.86 20.60 -14.09
N ALA A 289 -12.24 20.54 -12.81
CA ALA A 289 -13.44 19.83 -12.40
C ALA A 289 -14.71 20.41 -13.04
N SER A 290 -15.48 19.55 -13.71
CA SER A 290 -16.79 19.89 -14.25
C SER A 290 -17.79 20.21 -13.11
N ALA A 291 -18.91 20.84 -13.44
CA ALA A 291 -19.98 21.09 -12.47
C ALA A 291 -20.56 19.78 -11.92
N LEU A 292 -20.76 18.78 -12.79
CA LEU A 292 -21.25 17.46 -12.42
C LEU A 292 -20.28 16.75 -11.46
N LEU A 293 -18.98 16.74 -11.74
CA LEU A 293 -17.99 16.14 -10.85
C LEU A 293 -17.99 16.80 -9.47
N ARG A 294 -18.06 18.14 -9.42
CA ARG A 294 -18.14 18.88 -8.15
C ARG A 294 -19.38 18.49 -7.36
N GLU A 295 -20.53 18.41 -8.02
CA GLU A 295 -21.79 17.99 -7.39
C GLU A 295 -21.69 16.57 -6.83
N GLN A 296 -21.19 15.62 -7.63
CA GLN A 296 -21.07 14.22 -7.21
C GLN A 296 -20.06 14.05 -6.07
N VAL A 297 -18.90 14.71 -6.13
CA VAL A 297 -17.91 14.69 -5.04
C VAL A 297 -18.49 15.31 -3.77
N MET A 298 -19.20 16.44 -3.90
CA MET A 298 -19.86 17.09 -2.77
C MET A 298 -20.87 16.14 -2.11
N ARG A 299 -21.66 15.44 -2.93
CA ARG A 299 -22.69 14.50 -2.47
C ARG A 299 -22.11 13.28 -1.76
N TRP A 300 -21.06 12.67 -2.31
CA TRP A 300 -20.61 11.34 -1.88
C TRP A 300 -19.38 11.36 -0.97
N ALA A 301 -18.47 12.32 -1.15
CA ALA A 301 -17.14 12.28 -0.54
C ALA A 301 -16.87 13.42 0.45
N GLN A 302 -17.58 14.55 0.36
CA GLN A 302 -17.30 15.71 1.23
C GLN A 302 -17.52 15.42 2.71
N GLY A 303 -18.63 14.75 3.07
CA GLY A 303 -18.94 14.43 4.46
C GLY A 303 -17.84 13.61 5.15
N PRO A 304 -17.47 12.43 4.61
CA PRO A 304 -16.35 11.64 5.14
C PRO A 304 -15.01 12.40 5.15
N TYR A 305 -14.74 13.23 4.14
CA TYR A 305 -13.52 14.05 4.09
C TYR A 305 -13.43 15.05 5.23
N GLU A 306 -14.49 15.82 5.51
CA GLU A 306 -14.51 16.77 6.61
C GLU A 306 -14.45 16.08 7.98
N ALA A 307 -15.08 14.92 8.11
CA ALA A 307 -14.97 14.10 9.32
C ALA A 307 -13.53 13.62 9.56
N LEU A 308 -12.82 13.15 8.52
CA LEU A 308 -11.39 12.80 8.62
C LEU A 308 -10.51 13.99 9.02
N LYS A 309 -10.81 15.20 8.53
CA LYS A 309 -10.13 16.43 8.95
C LYS A 309 -10.29 16.70 10.44
N SER A 310 -11.48 16.46 10.98
CA SER A 310 -11.74 16.64 12.41
C SER A 310 -11.00 15.65 13.32
N LEU A 311 -10.54 14.50 12.79
CA LEU A 311 -9.66 13.57 13.52
C LEU A 311 -8.21 14.06 13.59
N THR A 312 -7.83 14.96 12.70
CA THR A 312 -6.46 15.44 12.54
C THR A 312 -6.23 16.59 13.51
N THR A 313 -6.09 16.28 14.80
CA THR A 313 -5.74 17.25 15.86
C THR A 313 -4.51 16.79 16.62
#